data_AF-A0A3M6TJU5-F1
#
_entry.id   AF-A0A3M6TJU5-F1
#
_cell.length_a   1.000
_cell.length_b   1.000
_cell.length_c   1.000
_cell.angle_alpha   90.00
_cell.angle_beta   90.00
_cell.angle_gamma   90.00
#
_symmetry.space_group_name_H-M   'P 1'
#
loop_
_entity.id
_entity.type
_entity.pdbx_description
1 polymer ?
#
loop_
_entity_poly.entity_id
_entity_poly.type
_entity_poly.pdbx_seq_one_letter_code
_entity_poly.pdbx_strand_id
1 'polypeptide(L)'
;MQPGEKLDDDNLWNDNVQFLGELANRFESPLPFKYEDSVAEDPDVADCVTALVTYCEAYGCFMALLLAAKGKYVQFGSEYKENEEVVNRKISCQRRDAKGKLSFLSDVRCLTFLRSLPYQGGKLTKILALSRNLRGKSLVETVRGSLALTPIQSLDTVESAARKVSRQLVKVKVEGHQIHTGNWLRRHVLTAFGPSFYAHFINETNFPMKIVSGRFGQNKGNLEFVQVVQPHASHPQRAVSFTDFLGTGFSTGGYITLYLNGIVSPDMAPPADDVRVMEFALSLGLLPPIFNRKIINIEDKTSNEFTGGKDTHKKMNSSETETLYWFDKGTHFMARGEIVTQYFIIDIWRFIIQEFDPLTEED
;
A
#
# COMPACT_ATOMS: atom_id res chain seq x y z
N MET A 1 18.50 -25.66 39.81
CA MET A 1 17.34 -26.57 39.95
C MET A 1 17.75 -27.78 40.75
N GLN A 2 17.36 -27.79 42.02
CA GLN A 2 17.34 -28.99 42.86
C GLN A 2 16.18 -29.91 42.44
N PRO A 3 16.23 -31.21 42.80
CA PRO A 3 15.09 -32.11 42.62
C PRO A 3 13.83 -31.52 43.26
N GLY A 4 12.75 -31.42 42.48
CA GLY A 4 11.48 -30.80 42.90
C GLY A 4 11.30 -29.30 42.65
N GLU A 5 12.33 -28.55 42.21
CA GLU A 5 12.16 -27.14 41.83
C GLU A 5 11.42 -27.01 40.49
N LYS A 6 10.32 -26.26 40.48
CA LYS A 6 9.63 -25.81 39.25
C LYS A 6 10.35 -24.58 38.69
N LEU A 7 10.08 -24.23 37.43
CA LEU A 7 10.49 -22.94 36.89
C LEU A 7 9.91 -21.83 37.77
N ASP A 8 10.76 -20.89 38.21
CA ASP A 8 10.37 -19.80 39.12
C ASP A 8 9.28 -18.88 38.54
N ASP A 9 9.08 -18.91 37.22
CA ASP A 9 8.04 -18.15 36.53
C ASP A 9 7.42 -18.96 35.40
N ASP A 10 6.17 -19.41 35.60
CA ASP A 10 5.38 -20.12 34.58
C ASP A 10 5.00 -19.21 33.39
N ASN A 11 5.08 -17.88 33.55
CA ASN A 11 4.69 -16.90 32.54
C ASN A 11 5.82 -16.47 31.61
N LEU A 12 7.09 -16.71 31.96
CA LEU A 12 8.25 -16.34 31.12
C LEU A 12 8.14 -16.86 29.68
N TRP A 13 7.49 -18.02 29.50
CA TRP A 13 7.23 -18.59 28.19
C TRP A 13 6.20 -17.83 27.38
N ASN A 14 5.11 -17.42 28.03
CA ASN A 14 4.04 -16.66 27.40
C ASN A 14 4.56 -15.29 27.00
N ASP A 15 5.39 -14.67 27.84
CA ASP A 15 6.01 -13.38 27.57
C ASP A 15 6.93 -13.43 26.35
N ASN A 16 7.78 -14.46 26.24
CA ASN A 16 8.64 -14.65 25.06
C ASN A 16 7.82 -14.88 23.78
N VAL A 17 6.76 -15.68 23.85
CA VAL A 17 5.89 -15.94 22.69
C VAL A 17 5.14 -14.68 22.28
N GLN A 18 4.63 -13.92 23.24
CA GLN A 18 3.97 -12.65 22.99
C GLN A 18 4.93 -11.65 22.34
N PHE A 19 6.14 -11.49 22.90
CA PHE A 19 7.16 -10.59 22.36
C PHE A 19 7.56 -10.96 20.92
N LEU A 20 7.77 -12.25 20.64
CA LEU A 20 8.02 -12.74 19.28
C LEU A 20 6.83 -12.48 18.35
N GLY A 21 5.60 -12.57 18.87
CA GLY A 21 4.37 -12.24 18.14
C GLY A 21 4.30 -10.76 17.78
N GLU A 22 4.61 -9.86 18.70
CA GLU A 22 4.62 -8.41 18.48
C GLU A 22 5.67 -8.01 17.42
N LEU A 23 6.87 -8.59 17.49
CA LEU A 23 7.91 -8.39 16.48
C LEU A 23 7.49 -8.96 15.11
N ALA A 24 6.85 -10.13 15.10
CA ALA A 24 6.33 -10.73 13.87
C ALA A 24 5.30 -9.83 13.20
N ASN A 25 4.34 -9.31 13.97
CA ASN A 25 3.32 -8.41 13.45
C ASN A 25 3.96 -7.20 12.75
N ARG A 26 5.01 -6.60 13.33
CA ARG A 26 5.69 -5.43 12.75
C ARG A 26 6.32 -5.73 11.38
N PHE A 27 7.03 -6.84 11.22
CA PHE A 27 7.61 -7.17 9.91
C PHE A 27 6.62 -7.89 8.97
N GLU A 28 5.45 -8.31 9.44
CA GLU A 28 4.37 -8.86 8.61
C GLU A 28 3.44 -7.77 8.08
N SER A 29 3.32 -6.63 8.78
CA SER A 29 2.56 -5.45 8.38
C SER A 29 2.80 -5.05 6.91
N PRO A 30 1.76 -4.70 6.15
CA PRO A 30 1.88 -4.19 4.78
C PRO A 30 2.90 -3.06 4.66
N LEU A 31 3.73 -3.09 3.61
CA LEU A 31 4.59 -1.97 3.24
C LEU A 31 4.37 -1.61 1.77
N PRO A 32 4.34 -0.31 1.42
CA PRO A 32 4.33 0.12 0.04
C PRO A 32 5.65 -0.24 -0.64
N PHE A 33 5.57 -0.48 -1.95
CA PHE A 33 6.78 -0.69 -2.73
C PHE A 33 7.56 0.63 -2.86
N LYS A 34 8.84 0.60 -2.48
CA LYS A 34 9.78 1.73 -2.60
C LYS A 34 11.11 1.23 -3.16
N TYR A 35 11.64 1.95 -4.15
CA TYR A 35 12.94 1.68 -4.76
C TYR A 35 13.73 2.98 -4.91
N GLU A 36 14.36 3.39 -3.81
CA GLU A 36 15.19 4.58 -3.70
C GLU A 36 16.41 4.26 -2.84
N ASP A 37 17.51 4.98 -2.99
CA ASP A 37 18.72 4.74 -2.17
C ASP A 37 18.46 5.00 -0.68
N SER A 38 17.58 5.95 -0.37
CA SER A 38 17.12 6.33 0.97
C SER A 38 16.03 5.42 1.55
N VAL A 39 15.71 4.27 0.94
CA VAL A 39 14.62 3.39 1.43
C VAL A 39 14.77 2.96 2.89
N ALA A 40 16.00 2.93 3.41
CA ALA A 40 16.28 2.61 4.81
C ALA A 40 16.03 3.77 5.79
N GLU A 41 15.86 4.99 5.29
CA GLU A 41 15.50 6.18 6.08
C GLU A 41 14.00 6.29 6.31
N ASP A 42 13.20 5.54 5.53
CA ASP A 42 11.77 5.41 5.75
C ASP A 42 11.51 4.76 7.13
N PRO A 43 10.76 5.43 8.03
CA PRO A 43 10.52 4.92 9.38
C PRO A 43 9.86 3.55 9.42
N ASP A 44 8.91 3.27 8.52
CA ASP A 44 8.16 2.01 8.50
C ASP A 44 9.05 0.87 7.99
N VAL A 45 9.90 1.16 7.00
CA VAL A 45 10.88 0.19 6.49
C VAL A 45 11.97 -0.09 7.54
N ALA A 46 12.49 0.95 8.20
CA ALA A 46 13.48 0.83 9.26
C ALA A 46 12.93 0.03 10.45
N ASP A 47 11.67 0.29 10.83
CA ASP A 47 10.93 -0.45 11.85
C ASP A 47 10.83 -1.93 11.49
N CYS A 48 10.42 -2.24 10.25
CA CYS A 48 10.31 -3.60 9.74
C CYS A 48 11.65 -4.35 9.78
N VAL A 49 12.74 -3.73 9.29
CA VAL A 49 14.07 -4.36 9.30
C VAL A 49 14.55 -4.60 10.73
N THR A 50 14.35 -3.62 11.61
CA THR A 50 14.71 -3.73 13.02
C THR A 50 13.93 -4.86 13.69
N ALA A 51 12.60 -4.90 13.51
CA ALA A 51 11.75 -5.94 14.06
C ALA A 51 12.15 -7.33 13.57
N LEU A 52 12.49 -7.48 12.29
CA LEU A 52 12.95 -8.75 11.72
C LEU A 52 14.28 -9.23 12.30
N VAL A 53 15.24 -8.32 12.48
CA VAL A 53 16.54 -8.62 13.11
C VAL A 53 16.35 -8.97 14.58
N THR A 54 15.63 -8.14 15.34
CA THR A 54 15.34 -8.39 16.76
C THR A 54 14.54 -9.67 16.97
N TYR A 55 13.61 -10.01 16.06
CA TYR A 55 12.90 -11.29 16.08
C TYR A 55 13.88 -12.46 15.99
N CYS A 56 14.85 -12.39 15.07
CA CYS A 56 15.85 -13.44 14.90
C CYS A 56 16.77 -13.56 16.12
N GLU A 57 17.21 -12.45 16.70
CA GLU A 57 17.99 -12.43 17.95
C GLU A 57 17.22 -13.04 19.12
N ALA A 58 15.99 -12.57 19.35
CA ALA A 58 15.13 -13.06 20.42
C ALA A 58 14.81 -14.54 20.24
N TYR A 59 14.49 -14.97 19.02
CA TYR A 59 14.29 -16.38 18.68
C TYR A 59 15.55 -17.21 18.98
N GLY A 60 16.74 -16.74 18.57
CA GLY A 60 18.00 -17.43 18.83
C GLY A 60 18.26 -17.61 20.32
N CYS A 61 18.11 -16.55 21.11
CA CYS A 61 18.22 -16.57 22.57
C CYS A 61 17.22 -17.54 23.20
N PHE A 62 15.95 -17.46 22.78
CA PHE A 62 14.90 -18.31 23.30
C PHE A 62 15.14 -19.80 22.99
N MET A 63 15.58 -20.11 21.77
CA MET A 63 15.96 -21.46 21.38
C MET A 63 17.15 -21.98 22.18
N ALA A 64 18.16 -21.15 22.46
CA ALA A 64 19.28 -21.52 23.30
C ALA A 64 18.84 -21.87 24.73
N LEU A 65 17.93 -21.08 25.32
CA LEU A 65 17.34 -21.36 26.63
C LEU A 65 16.57 -22.68 26.65
N LEU A 66 15.73 -22.94 25.63
CA LEU A 66 14.98 -24.19 25.52
C LEU A 66 15.91 -25.41 25.37
N LEU A 67 17.00 -25.28 24.59
CA LEU A 67 17.99 -26.35 24.45
C LEU A 67 18.77 -26.60 25.73
N ALA A 68 19.13 -25.55 26.48
CA ALA A 68 19.77 -25.69 27.79
C ALA A 68 18.84 -26.36 28.81
N ALA A 69 17.57 -25.95 28.85
CA ALA A 69 16.55 -26.56 29.69
C ALA A 69 16.35 -28.05 29.36
N LYS A 70 16.24 -28.39 28.08
CA LYS A 70 16.20 -29.78 27.62
C LYS A 70 17.42 -30.57 28.12
N GLY A 71 18.63 -30.02 27.95
CA GLY A 71 19.86 -30.67 28.40
C GLY A 71 19.87 -30.97 29.92
N LYS A 72 19.28 -30.07 30.73
CA LYS A 72 19.13 -30.28 32.17
C LYS A 72 18.11 -31.37 32.51
N TYR A 73 16.95 -31.40 31.86
CA TYR A 73 15.97 -32.47 32.09
C TYR A 73 16.51 -33.85 31.70
N VAL A 74 17.26 -33.94 30.60
CA VAL A 74 17.96 -35.18 30.22
C VAL A 74 18.96 -35.61 31.29
N GLN A 75 19.70 -34.67 31.89
CA GLN A 75 20.68 -34.95 32.94
C GLN A 75 20.04 -35.45 34.24
N PHE A 76 18.83 -34.98 34.59
CA PHE A 76 18.11 -35.40 35.78
C PHE A 76 17.41 -36.76 35.66
N GLY A 77 17.34 -37.33 34.46
CA GLY A 77 16.86 -38.69 34.24
C GLY A 77 15.34 -38.83 34.23
N SER A 78 14.84 -40.05 34.48
CA SER A 78 13.46 -40.46 34.20
C SER A 78 12.37 -39.65 34.91
N GLU A 79 12.67 -39.03 36.04
CA GLU A 79 11.74 -38.19 36.81
C GLU A 79 11.29 -36.94 36.04
N TYR A 80 12.11 -36.46 35.10
CA TYR A 80 11.87 -35.22 34.35
C TYR A 80 11.51 -35.45 32.88
N LYS A 81 11.16 -36.68 32.50
CA LYS A 81 10.86 -37.05 31.11
C LYS A 81 9.68 -36.27 30.54
N GLU A 82 8.64 -36.04 31.34
CA GLU A 82 7.48 -35.23 30.91
C GLU A 82 7.88 -33.77 30.62
N ASN A 83 8.72 -33.17 31.47
CA ASN A 83 9.24 -31.83 31.25
C ASN A 83 10.10 -31.75 29.98
N GLU A 84 10.93 -32.76 29.73
CA GLU A 84 11.69 -32.87 28.48
C GLU A 84 10.76 -32.90 27.26
N GLU A 85 9.70 -33.70 27.30
CA GLU A 85 8.70 -33.78 26.21
C GLU A 85 7.99 -32.45 25.98
N VAL A 86 7.61 -31.73 27.05
CA VAL A 86 7.02 -30.39 26.96
C VAL A 86 7.97 -29.42 26.27
N VAL A 87 9.25 -29.39 26.67
CA VAL A 87 10.27 -28.53 26.04
C VAL A 87 10.50 -28.92 24.58
N ASN A 88 10.54 -30.22 24.25
CA ASN A 88 10.68 -30.70 22.88
C ASN A 88 9.51 -30.25 21.98
N ARG A 89 8.27 -30.28 22.50
CA ARG A 89 7.11 -29.75 21.79
C ARG A 89 7.24 -28.24 21.54
N LYS A 90 7.67 -27.48 22.55
CA LYS A 90 7.91 -26.03 22.43
C LYS A 90 8.97 -25.71 21.37
N ILE A 91 10.11 -26.38 21.41
CA ILE A 91 11.17 -26.26 20.38
C ILE A 91 10.58 -26.52 18.98
N SER A 92 9.81 -27.58 18.82
CA SER A 92 9.22 -27.95 17.54
C SER A 92 8.21 -26.90 17.04
N CYS A 93 7.38 -26.36 17.93
CA CYS A 93 6.43 -25.30 17.59
C CYS A 93 7.15 -24.01 17.18
N GLN A 94 8.14 -23.57 17.95
CA GLN A 94 8.92 -22.36 17.65
C GLN A 94 9.68 -22.47 16.34
N ARG A 95 10.32 -23.61 16.07
CA ARG A 95 10.99 -23.86 14.79
C ARG A 95 10.02 -23.80 13.61
N ARG A 96 8.82 -24.37 13.75
CA ARG A 96 7.81 -24.36 12.69
C ARG A 96 7.30 -22.94 12.43
N ASP A 97 6.99 -22.21 13.49
CA ASP A 97 6.51 -20.83 13.44
C ASP A 97 7.54 -19.90 12.77
N ALA A 98 8.78 -19.89 13.28
CA ALA A 98 9.86 -19.09 12.70
C ALA A 98 10.16 -19.47 11.24
N LYS A 99 10.08 -20.76 10.90
CA LYS A 99 10.24 -21.20 9.50
C LYS A 99 9.16 -20.62 8.59
N GLY A 100 7.90 -20.62 9.04
CA GLY A 100 6.78 -20.02 8.28
C GLY A 100 6.92 -18.51 8.10
N LYS A 101 7.29 -17.81 9.17
CA LYS A 101 7.44 -16.33 9.15
C LYS A 101 8.61 -15.87 8.30
N LEU A 102 9.71 -16.62 8.31
CA LEU A 102 10.93 -16.23 7.60
C LEU A 102 10.97 -16.76 6.16
N SER A 103 10.25 -17.82 5.78
CA SER A 103 10.43 -18.49 4.49
C SER A 103 10.35 -17.57 3.27
N PHE A 104 9.56 -16.50 3.32
CA PHE A 104 9.39 -15.56 2.21
C PHE A 104 10.71 -14.91 1.74
N LEU A 105 11.70 -14.73 2.62
CA LEU A 105 12.96 -14.07 2.26
C LEU A 105 13.78 -14.84 1.21
N SER A 106 13.50 -16.12 0.98
CA SER A 106 14.16 -16.93 -0.05
C SER A 106 13.25 -17.33 -1.19
N ASP A 107 11.96 -17.00 -1.10
CA ASP A 107 11.02 -17.34 -2.14
C ASP A 107 11.24 -16.40 -3.33
N VAL A 108 11.71 -16.92 -4.45
CA VAL A 108 11.92 -16.14 -5.68
C VAL A 108 10.62 -15.48 -6.14
N ARG A 109 9.46 -16.08 -5.83
CA ARG A 109 8.16 -15.49 -6.16
C ARG A 109 7.93 -14.15 -5.45
N CYS A 110 8.62 -13.91 -4.32
CA CYS A 110 8.61 -12.62 -3.61
C CYS A 110 9.34 -11.49 -4.35
N LEU A 111 10.03 -11.78 -5.45
CA LEU A 111 10.72 -10.80 -6.29
C LEU A 111 9.90 -10.31 -7.49
N THR A 112 8.57 -10.37 -7.40
CA THR A 112 7.64 -10.03 -8.50
C THR A 112 6.82 -8.78 -8.17
N PHE A 113 6.20 -8.17 -9.18
CA PHE A 113 5.25 -7.06 -9.02
C PHE A 113 4.16 -7.40 -8.01
N LEU A 114 3.50 -8.54 -8.15
CA LEU A 114 2.44 -8.97 -7.22
C LEU A 114 2.92 -8.94 -5.76
N ARG A 115 4.13 -9.42 -5.49
CA ARG A 115 4.66 -9.48 -4.12
C ARG A 115 5.28 -8.17 -3.63
N SER A 116 5.36 -7.15 -4.48
CA SER A 116 5.64 -5.78 -4.06
C SER A 116 4.39 -5.07 -3.52
N LEU A 117 3.19 -5.55 -3.87
CA LEU A 117 1.94 -4.88 -3.49
C LEU A 117 1.67 -4.93 -1.97
N PRO A 118 1.12 -3.85 -1.38
CA PRO A 118 0.94 -3.74 0.08
C PRO A 118 0.13 -4.89 0.69
N TYR A 119 -0.97 -5.28 0.05
CA TYR A 119 -1.84 -6.37 0.54
C TYR A 119 -1.21 -7.76 0.42
N GLN A 120 -0.11 -7.91 -0.33
CA GLN A 120 0.75 -9.10 -0.30
C GLN A 120 1.85 -9.02 0.76
N GLY A 121 1.83 -7.96 1.57
CA GLY A 121 2.77 -7.69 2.64
C GLY A 121 4.05 -6.99 2.20
N GLY A 122 4.10 -6.41 0.99
CA GLY A 122 5.27 -5.64 0.51
C GLY A 122 6.58 -6.42 0.57
N LYS A 123 6.54 -7.73 0.28
CA LYS A 123 7.64 -8.66 0.55
C LYS A 123 8.92 -8.27 -0.19
N LEU A 124 8.82 -7.77 -1.42
CA LEU A 124 9.98 -7.31 -2.18
C LEU A 124 10.71 -6.16 -1.47
N THR A 125 9.98 -5.15 -0.97
CA THR A 125 10.58 -4.03 -0.22
C THR A 125 11.29 -4.51 1.04
N LYS A 126 10.69 -5.46 1.76
CA LYS A 126 11.30 -6.06 2.96
C LYS A 126 12.60 -6.79 2.64
N ILE A 127 12.60 -7.58 1.56
CA ILE A 127 13.79 -8.32 1.09
C ILE A 127 14.88 -7.33 0.64
N LEU A 128 14.51 -6.28 -0.11
CA LEU A 128 15.43 -5.24 -0.56
C LEU A 128 16.08 -4.50 0.62
N ALA A 129 15.25 -4.01 1.54
CA ALA A 129 15.72 -3.26 2.71
C ALA A 129 16.66 -4.10 3.59
N LEU A 130 16.28 -5.36 3.87
CA LEU A 130 17.17 -6.28 4.59
C LEU A 130 18.45 -6.56 3.80
N SER A 131 18.35 -6.75 2.48
CA SER A 131 19.52 -7.08 1.64
C SER A 131 20.56 -5.96 1.60
N ARG A 132 20.12 -4.70 1.68
CA ARG A 132 20.99 -3.53 1.81
C ARG A 132 21.58 -3.39 3.21
N ASN A 133 20.92 -3.92 4.25
CA ASN A 133 21.45 -3.99 5.61
C ASN A 133 22.30 -5.26 5.81
N LEU A 134 23.58 -5.22 5.40
CA LEU A 134 24.47 -6.39 5.42
C LEU A 134 24.60 -7.05 6.81
N ARG A 135 24.66 -6.25 7.88
CA ARG A 135 24.77 -6.76 9.25
C ARG A 135 23.50 -7.47 9.68
N GLY A 136 22.34 -6.85 9.46
CA GLY A 136 21.04 -7.45 9.73
C GLY A 136 20.82 -8.72 8.91
N LYS A 137 21.15 -8.70 7.62
CA LYS A 137 21.09 -9.87 6.73
C LYS A 137 21.91 -11.03 7.28
N SER A 138 23.16 -10.81 7.67
CA SER A 138 24.05 -11.86 8.19
C SER A 138 23.49 -12.54 9.45
N LEU A 139 22.91 -11.75 10.36
CA LEU A 139 22.28 -12.27 11.57
C LEU A 139 21.04 -13.11 11.23
N VAL A 140 20.16 -12.57 10.40
CA VAL A 140 18.95 -13.27 9.93
C VAL A 140 19.33 -14.57 9.24
N GLU A 141 20.35 -14.57 8.38
CA GLU A 141 20.86 -15.78 7.69
C GLU A 141 21.37 -16.85 8.65
N THR A 142 22.01 -16.46 9.76
CA THR A 142 22.47 -17.42 10.78
C THR A 142 21.29 -18.20 11.37
N VAL A 143 20.22 -17.48 11.73
CA VAL A 143 18.99 -18.10 12.27
C VAL A 143 18.29 -18.94 11.20
N ARG A 144 18.18 -18.42 9.97
CA ARG A 144 17.59 -19.15 8.84
C ARG A 144 18.32 -20.45 8.52
N GLY A 145 19.65 -20.44 8.57
CA GLY A 145 20.48 -21.63 8.40
C GLY A 145 20.15 -22.70 9.44
N SER A 146 19.95 -22.31 10.70
CA SER A 146 19.53 -23.25 11.78
C SER A 146 18.13 -23.87 11.55
N LEU A 147 17.30 -23.21 10.75
CA LEU A 147 15.96 -23.62 10.34
C LEU A 147 15.95 -24.44 9.03
N ALA A 148 17.12 -24.67 8.42
CA ALA A 148 17.27 -25.29 7.10
C ALA A 148 16.46 -24.58 6.01
N LEU A 149 16.41 -23.24 6.08
CA LEU A 149 15.90 -22.42 4.99
C LEU A 149 17.02 -22.20 3.97
N THR A 150 16.63 -22.04 2.71
CA THR A 150 17.58 -21.62 1.68
C THR A 150 18.11 -20.22 1.99
N PRO A 151 19.31 -19.85 1.52
CA PRO A 151 19.82 -18.50 1.65
C PRO A 151 18.91 -17.48 0.95
N ILE A 152 18.94 -16.25 1.41
CA ILE A 152 18.34 -15.09 0.76
C ILE A 152 19.05 -14.86 -0.57
N GLN A 153 18.31 -14.40 -1.57
CA GLN A 153 18.88 -14.09 -2.88
C GLN A 153 20.04 -13.08 -2.79
N SER A 154 20.93 -13.12 -3.77
CA SER A 154 22.04 -12.15 -3.85
C SER A 154 21.51 -10.73 -3.95
N LEU A 155 22.28 -9.76 -3.44
CA LEU A 155 21.88 -8.35 -3.52
C LEU A 155 21.64 -7.94 -4.98
N ASP A 156 22.49 -8.37 -5.92
CA ASP A 156 22.34 -8.08 -7.34
C ASP A 156 21.01 -8.60 -7.92
N THR A 157 20.59 -9.80 -7.50
CA THR A 157 19.32 -10.39 -7.95
C THR A 157 18.13 -9.57 -7.43
N VAL A 158 18.18 -9.20 -6.15
CA VAL A 158 17.13 -8.41 -5.49
C VAL A 158 17.06 -7.00 -6.07
N GLU A 159 18.19 -6.35 -6.30
CA GLU A 159 18.31 -5.03 -6.95
C GLU A 159 17.77 -5.05 -8.38
N SER A 160 18.14 -6.06 -9.16
CA SER A 160 17.64 -6.23 -10.53
C SER A 160 16.12 -6.38 -10.56
N ALA A 161 15.57 -7.22 -9.68
CA ALA A 161 14.13 -7.40 -9.56
C ALA A 161 13.41 -6.12 -9.10
N ALA A 162 13.94 -5.44 -8.08
CA ALA A 162 13.38 -4.18 -7.59
C ALA A 162 13.40 -3.09 -8.68
N ARG A 163 14.47 -3.02 -9.47
CA ARG A 163 14.56 -2.11 -10.62
C ARG A 163 13.59 -2.47 -11.75
N LYS A 164 13.35 -3.77 -12.00
CA LYS A 164 12.32 -4.22 -12.97
C LYS A 164 10.95 -3.75 -12.48
N VAL A 165 10.61 -4.08 -11.23
CA VAL A 165 9.32 -3.76 -10.61
C VAL A 165 9.09 -2.25 -10.50
N SER A 166 10.12 -1.44 -10.23
CA SER A 166 9.97 0.02 -10.15
C SER A 166 9.63 0.68 -11.50
N ARG A 167 9.92 0.00 -12.60
CA ARG A 167 9.57 0.44 -13.96
C ARG A 167 8.25 -0.15 -14.44
N GLN A 168 7.75 -1.19 -13.79
CA GLN A 168 6.46 -1.77 -14.13
C GLN A 168 5.35 -0.82 -13.70
N LEU A 169 4.58 -0.38 -14.69
CA LEU A 169 3.41 0.46 -14.50
C LEU A 169 2.21 -0.30 -15.04
N VAL A 170 1.15 -0.39 -14.24
CA VAL A 170 -0.12 -0.92 -14.76
C VAL A 170 -0.63 0.03 -15.84
N LYS A 171 -0.78 -0.50 -17.05
CA LYS A 171 -1.30 0.28 -18.18
C LYS A 171 -2.72 0.71 -17.87
N VAL A 172 -2.93 2.02 -18.01
CA VAL A 172 -4.22 2.63 -17.75
C VAL A 172 -5.14 2.42 -18.95
N LYS A 173 -6.36 1.93 -18.71
CA LYS A 173 -7.39 1.77 -19.74
C LYS A 173 -8.13 3.10 -19.95
N VAL A 174 -7.87 3.77 -21.08
CA VAL A 174 -8.44 5.09 -21.39
C VAL A 174 -9.00 5.20 -22.81
N GLU A 175 -8.78 4.19 -23.66
CA GLU A 175 -9.07 4.28 -25.10
C GLU A 175 -10.57 4.54 -25.38
N GLY A 176 -11.47 4.01 -24.55
CA GLY A 176 -12.92 4.24 -24.64
C GLY A 176 -13.43 5.53 -23.96
N HIS A 177 -12.56 6.32 -23.35
CA HIS A 177 -12.96 7.41 -22.44
C HIS A 177 -12.44 8.79 -22.83
N GLN A 178 -12.04 8.99 -24.08
CA GLN A 178 -11.50 10.29 -24.51
C GLN A 178 -12.53 11.42 -24.40
N ILE A 179 -12.10 12.57 -23.87
CA ILE A 179 -12.91 13.79 -23.87
C ILE A 179 -12.93 14.37 -25.28
N HIS A 180 -14.07 14.24 -25.96
CA HIS A 180 -14.24 14.75 -27.32
C HIS A 180 -14.56 16.24 -27.26
N THR A 181 -13.58 17.09 -27.58
CA THR A 181 -13.70 18.56 -27.54
C THR A 181 -14.39 19.15 -28.78
N GLY A 182 -15.02 18.31 -29.61
CA GLY A 182 -15.76 18.71 -30.81
C GLY A 182 -14.88 19.11 -32.00
N ASN A 183 -15.51 19.66 -33.04
CA ASN A 183 -14.84 20.10 -34.27
C ASN A 183 -13.86 21.28 -34.01
N TRP A 184 -12.91 21.49 -34.92
CA TRP A 184 -11.84 22.49 -34.86
C TRP A 184 -12.34 23.90 -34.50
N LEU A 185 -13.46 24.36 -35.07
CA LEU A 185 -14.07 25.66 -34.74
C LEU A 185 -14.50 25.76 -33.27
N ARG A 186 -15.10 24.70 -32.72
CA ARG A 186 -15.55 24.67 -31.32
C ARG A 186 -14.36 24.71 -30.36
N ARG A 187 -13.24 24.06 -30.74
CA ARG A 187 -11.97 24.12 -29.99
C ARG A 187 -11.39 25.52 -29.96
N HIS A 188 -11.36 26.23 -31.10
CA HIS A 188 -10.90 27.63 -31.17
C HIS A 188 -11.77 28.59 -30.35
N VAL A 189 -13.09 28.40 -30.40
CA VAL A 189 -14.02 29.18 -29.58
C VAL A 189 -13.81 28.89 -28.09
N LEU A 190 -13.65 27.63 -27.70
CA LEU A 190 -13.35 27.24 -26.32
C LEU A 190 -12.06 27.90 -25.81
N THR A 191 -10.99 27.92 -26.61
CA THR A 191 -9.73 28.60 -26.26
C THR A 191 -9.84 30.13 -26.22
N ALA A 192 -10.72 30.73 -27.03
CA ALA A 192 -10.94 32.18 -27.05
C ALA A 192 -11.69 32.69 -25.80
N PHE A 193 -12.44 31.82 -25.11
CA PHE A 193 -13.13 32.12 -23.85
C PHE A 193 -12.33 31.70 -22.60
N GLY A 194 -11.06 31.31 -22.76
CA GLY A 194 -10.16 30.91 -21.66
C GLY A 194 -9.81 29.42 -21.68
N PRO A 195 -8.75 29.01 -20.94
CA PRO A 195 -8.36 27.61 -20.88
C PRO A 195 -9.50 26.74 -20.34
N SER A 196 -9.72 25.58 -20.94
CA SER A 196 -10.74 24.62 -20.48
C SER A 196 -10.06 23.52 -19.69
N PHE A 197 -10.46 23.36 -18.43
CA PHE A 197 -9.97 22.34 -17.53
C PHE A 197 -11.04 21.29 -17.28
N TYR A 198 -10.64 20.04 -17.13
CA TYR A 198 -11.57 18.95 -16.85
C TYR A 198 -11.12 18.13 -15.65
N ALA A 199 -12.06 17.78 -14.78
CA ALA A 199 -11.93 16.65 -13.89
C ALA A 199 -12.60 15.46 -14.57
N HIS A 200 -11.88 14.37 -14.77
CA HIS A 200 -12.35 13.21 -15.52
C HIS A 200 -12.25 11.96 -14.67
N PHE A 201 -13.40 11.35 -14.39
CA PHE A 201 -13.49 10.17 -13.55
C PHE A 201 -13.80 8.96 -14.43
N ILE A 202 -12.92 7.98 -14.41
CA ILE A 202 -13.00 6.77 -15.23
C ILE A 202 -13.24 5.56 -14.34
N ASN A 203 -14.26 4.78 -14.66
CA ASN A 203 -14.56 3.52 -14.01
C ASN A 203 -14.43 2.37 -15.02
N GLU A 204 -13.30 1.68 -14.98
CA GLU A 204 -12.99 0.49 -15.78
C GLU A 204 -13.09 -0.78 -14.92
N THR A 205 -14.02 -0.75 -13.96
CA THR A 205 -14.37 -1.90 -13.13
C THR A 205 -15.76 -2.41 -13.48
N ASN A 206 -16.09 -3.61 -13.00
CA ASN A 206 -17.44 -4.17 -13.10
C ASN A 206 -18.42 -3.60 -12.06
N PHE A 207 -18.01 -2.64 -11.24
CA PHE A 207 -18.79 -2.11 -10.12
C PHE A 207 -19.16 -0.65 -10.35
N PRO A 208 -20.34 -0.18 -9.92
CA PRO A 208 -20.67 1.23 -10.01
C PRO A 208 -19.85 2.04 -9.00
N MET A 209 -19.51 3.28 -9.37
CA MET A 209 -18.85 4.24 -8.48
C MET A 209 -19.69 5.51 -8.29
N LYS A 210 -19.70 6.05 -7.06
CA LYS A 210 -20.28 7.36 -6.74
C LYS A 210 -19.17 8.35 -6.47
N ILE A 211 -19.26 9.52 -7.09
CA ILE A 211 -18.36 10.65 -6.91
C ILE A 211 -19.11 11.70 -6.11
N VAL A 212 -18.48 12.22 -5.06
CA VAL A 212 -18.94 13.39 -4.34
C VAL A 212 -17.80 14.39 -4.34
N SER A 213 -17.95 15.45 -5.14
CA SER A 213 -16.94 16.48 -5.37
C SER A 213 -17.39 17.83 -4.81
N GLY A 214 -16.44 18.73 -4.53
CA GLY A 214 -16.77 20.09 -4.10
C GLY A 214 -16.97 20.28 -2.61
N ARG A 215 -16.70 19.29 -1.76
CA ARG A 215 -16.89 19.44 -0.29
C ARG A 215 -15.90 20.43 0.30
N PHE A 216 -14.66 20.42 -0.19
CA PHE A 216 -13.58 21.32 0.24
C PHE A 216 -12.99 22.11 -0.93
N GLY A 217 -12.22 23.16 -0.64
CA GLY A 217 -11.51 23.99 -1.62
C GLY A 217 -12.14 25.37 -1.91
N GLN A 218 -11.67 26.02 -2.96
CA GLN A 218 -12.00 27.41 -3.35
C GLN A 218 -12.27 27.48 -4.85
N ASN A 219 -13.11 28.44 -5.29
CA ASN A 219 -13.46 28.67 -6.70
C ASN A 219 -13.94 27.38 -7.41
N LYS A 220 -14.74 26.58 -6.70
CA LYS A 220 -15.12 25.22 -7.12
C LYS A 220 -16.03 25.23 -8.34
N GLY A 221 -16.92 26.22 -8.45
CA GLY A 221 -17.86 26.34 -9.57
C GLY A 221 -18.57 25.02 -9.86
N ASN A 222 -18.50 24.56 -11.11
CA ASN A 222 -19.12 23.30 -11.55
C ASN A 222 -18.41 22.03 -11.04
N LEU A 223 -17.36 22.13 -10.22
CA LEU A 223 -16.73 20.98 -9.56
C LEU A 223 -17.44 20.56 -8.27
N GLU A 224 -18.50 21.26 -7.86
CA GLU A 224 -19.41 20.79 -6.82
C GLU A 224 -20.55 19.98 -7.42
N PHE A 225 -20.47 18.65 -7.29
CA PHE A 225 -21.44 17.73 -7.87
C PHE A 225 -21.44 16.38 -7.17
N VAL A 226 -22.54 15.66 -7.34
CA VAL A 226 -22.66 14.24 -7.00
C VAL A 226 -23.01 13.50 -8.28
N GLN A 227 -22.25 12.47 -8.62
CA GLN A 227 -22.46 11.69 -9.83
C GLN A 227 -22.28 10.20 -9.55
N VAL A 228 -23.17 9.39 -10.12
CA VAL A 228 -22.99 7.93 -10.19
C VAL A 228 -22.48 7.58 -11.57
N VAL A 229 -21.36 6.86 -11.63
CA VAL A 229 -20.74 6.39 -12.87
C VAL A 229 -20.89 4.87 -12.91
N GLN A 230 -21.50 4.40 -14.00
CA GLN A 230 -21.75 2.98 -14.22
C GLN A 230 -20.44 2.22 -14.50
N PRO A 231 -20.44 0.88 -14.40
CA PRO A 231 -19.32 0.05 -14.87
C PRO A 231 -18.91 0.41 -16.31
N HIS A 232 -17.61 0.40 -16.58
CA HIS A 232 -17.02 0.68 -17.90
C HIS A 232 -17.46 2.03 -18.52
N ALA A 233 -17.69 3.03 -17.67
CA ALA A 233 -18.11 4.38 -18.07
C ALA A 233 -17.19 5.44 -17.47
N SER A 234 -17.30 6.67 -17.99
CA SER A 234 -16.58 7.81 -17.45
C SER A 234 -17.45 9.05 -17.36
N HIS A 235 -17.07 9.95 -16.45
CA HIS A 235 -17.74 11.23 -16.24
C HIS A 235 -16.74 12.38 -16.39
N PRO A 236 -16.76 13.11 -17.51
CA PRO A 236 -16.00 14.35 -17.65
C PRO A 236 -16.79 15.52 -17.07
N GLN A 237 -16.23 16.17 -16.05
CA GLN A 237 -16.74 17.42 -15.49
C GLN A 237 -15.86 18.59 -15.93
N ARG A 238 -16.45 19.57 -16.61
CA ARG A 238 -15.74 20.81 -16.94
C ARG A 238 -15.59 21.66 -15.69
N ALA A 239 -14.35 21.99 -15.32
CA ALA A 239 -14.11 23.00 -14.31
C ALA A 239 -14.37 24.36 -14.95
N VAL A 240 -15.41 25.03 -14.46
CA VAL A 240 -15.74 26.42 -14.82
C VAL A 240 -15.94 27.17 -13.52
N SER A 241 -15.09 28.14 -13.25
CA SER A 241 -15.29 29.14 -12.21
C SER A 241 -15.65 30.48 -12.85
N PHE A 242 -16.60 31.20 -12.25
CA PHE A 242 -16.91 32.59 -12.63
C PHE A 242 -15.68 33.52 -12.49
N THR A 243 -14.69 33.09 -11.71
CA THR A 243 -13.41 33.78 -11.52
C THR A 243 -12.29 33.30 -12.45
N ASP A 244 -12.54 32.34 -13.35
CA ASP A 244 -11.58 31.95 -14.40
C ASP A 244 -11.25 33.14 -15.32
N PHE A 245 -12.22 34.07 -15.46
CA PHE A 245 -12.03 35.36 -16.14
C PHE A 245 -11.13 36.34 -15.38
N LEU A 246 -10.94 36.12 -14.06
CA LEU A 246 -10.15 36.95 -13.14
C LEU A 246 -8.83 36.27 -12.73
N GLY A 247 -8.51 35.10 -13.27
CA GLY A 247 -7.21 34.43 -13.07
C GLY A 247 -6.98 33.84 -11.67
N THR A 248 -8.01 33.46 -10.92
CA THR A 248 -7.84 33.10 -9.49
C THR A 248 -7.62 31.61 -9.17
N GLY A 249 -7.50 30.75 -10.17
CA GLY A 249 -7.29 29.30 -9.98
C GLY A 249 -8.46 28.59 -9.28
N PHE A 250 -8.37 27.27 -9.14
CA PHE A 250 -9.35 26.47 -8.40
C PHE A 250 -8.69 25.44 -7.49
N SER A 251 -9.39 25.04 -6.44
CA SER A 251 -9.08 23.82 -5.71
C SER A 251 -10.36 23.13 -5.27
N THR A 252 -10.35 21.80 -5.29
CA THR A 252 -11.45 21.02 -4.71
C THR A 252 -10.96 19.72 -4.10
N GLY A 253 -11.69 19.25 -3.09
CA GLY A 253 -11.54 17.94 -2.48
C GLY A 253 -12.88 17.23 -2.42
N GLY A 254 -12.84 15.91 -2.55
CA GLY A 254 -14.01 15.04 -2.59
C GLY A 254 -13.65 13.59 -2.31
N TYR A 255 -14.58 12.69 -2.59
CA TYR A 255 -14.36 11.26 -2.45
C TYR A 255 -15.10 10.45 -3.52
N ILE A 256 -14.57 9.26 -3.79
CA ILE A 256 -15.13 8.25 -4.67
C ILE A 256 -15.47 7.03 -3.81
N THR A 257 -16.68 6.51 -3.97
CA THR A 257 -17.13 5.25 -3.36
C THR A 257 -17.35 4.23 -4.46
N LEU A 258 -16.60 3.12 -4.42
CA LEU A 258 -16.81 1.96 -5.27
C LEU A 258 -17.69 0.94 -4.54
N TYR A 259 -18.83 0.56 -5.13
CA TYR A 259 -19.80 -0.35 -4.50
C TYR A 259 -19.54 -1.78 -4.96
N LEU A 260 -18.77 -2.55 -4.18
CA LEU A 260 -18.35 -3.91 -4.52
C LEU A 260 -19.51 -4.93 -4.48
N ASN A 261 -20.65 -4.56 -3.90
CA ASN A 261 -21.90 -5.33 -3.97
C ASN A 261 -22.78 -4.97 -5.18
N GLY A 262 -22.38 -4.00 -6.01
CA GLY A 262 -23.14 -3.54 -7.18
C GLY A 262 -24.36 -2.66 -6.86
N ILE A 263 -24.67 -2.41 -5.59
CA ILE A 263 -25.88 -1.67 -5.17
C ILE A 263 -25.49 -0.27 -4.72
N VAL A 264 -25.86 0.74 -5.52
CA VAL A 264 -25.65 2.15 -5.18
C VAL A 264 -26.74 2.61 -4.23
N SER A 265 -26.38 2.95 -2.99
CA SER A 265 -27.29 3.61 -2.06
C SER A 265 -27.17 5.14 -2.16
N PRO A 266 -28.26 5.87 -2.46
CA PRO A 266 -28.21 7.31 -2.60
C PRO A 266 -27.96 8.05 -1.27
N ASP A 267 -28.45 7.51 -0.15
CA ASP A 267 -28.58 8.26 1.11
C ASP A 267 -27.82 7.67 2.31
N MET A 268 -27.26 6.46 2.20
CA MET A 268 -26.48 5.88 3.30
C MET A 268 -24.99 6.14 3.16
N ALA A 269 -24.35 6.46 4.29
CA ALA A 269 -22.92 6.26 4.46
C ALA A 269 -22.58 4.80 4.05
N PRO A 270 -21.46 4.57 3.34
CA PRO A 270 -21.18 3.26 2.76
C PRO A 270 -21.19 2.16 3.85
N PRO A 271 -21.88 1.01 3.67
CA PRO A 271 -21.74 -0.11 4.59
C PRO A 271 -20.30 -0.57 4.58
N ALA A 272 -19.66 -0.64 5.75
CA ALA A 272 -18.20 -0.72 5.90
C ALA A 272 -17.52 -1.87 5.14
N ASP A 273 -18.24 -2.96 4.85
CA ASP A 273 -17.65 -4.21 4.35
C ASP A 273 -17.72 -4.40 2.82
N ASP A 274 -18.63 -3.71 2.12
CA ASP A 274 -18.89 -3.94 0.67
C ASP A 274 -18.57 -2.72 -0.20
N VAL A 275 -17.75 -1.81 0.32
CA VAL A 275 -17.41 -0.56 -0.34
C VAL A 275 -15.95 -0.20 -0.17
N ARG A 276 -15.38 0.41 -1.21
CA ARG A 276 -14.07 1.04 -1.13
C ARG A 276 -14.22 2.54 -1.24
N VAL A 277 -13.62 3.29 -0.30
CA VAL A 277 -13.69 4.76 -0.29
C VAL A 277 -12.29 5.33 -0.54
N MET A 278 -12.18 6.18 -1.54
CA MET A 278 -10.96 6.91 -1.87
C MET A 278 -11.24 8.39 -1.81
N GLU A 279 -10.44 9.14 -1.07
CA GLU A 279 -10.48 10.60 -1.11
C GLU A 279 -9.62 11.12 -2.25
N PHE A 280 -10.04 12.22 -2.85
CA PHE A 280 -9.28 12.87 -3.90
C PHE A 280 -9.24 14.38 -3.70
N ALA A 281 -8.20 15.00 -4.26
CA ALA A 281 -8.10 16.44 -4.34
C ALA A 281 -7.43 16.85 -5.66
N LEU A 282 -7.82 18.01 -6.16
CA LEU A 282 -7.27 18.59 -7.39
C LEU A 282 -7.24 20.11 -7.30
N SER A 283 -6.20 20.71 -7.84
CA SER A 283 -6.09 22.17 -7.89
C SER A 283 -5.24 22.67 -9.05
N LEU A 284 -5.52 23.90 -9.44
CA LEU A 284 -4.72 24.72 -10.32
C LEU A 284 -4.45 26.06 -9.63
N GLY A 285 -3.18 26.33 -9.30
CA GLY A 285 -2.75 27.63 -8.80
C GLY A 285 -2.47 28.60 -9.96
N LEU A 286 -3.12 29.77 -9.97
CA LEU A 286 -2.90 30.83 -10.98
C LEU A 286 -2.31 32.13 -10.39
N LEU A 287 -1.89 32.14 -9.12
CA LEU A 287 -1.24 33.28 -8.45
C LEU A 287 0.13 32.90 -7.84
N PRO A 288 1.10 33.83 -7.75
CA PRO A 288 2.37 33.62 -7.06
C PRO A 288 2.16 33.29 -5.57
N PRO A 289 3.02 32.46 -4.94
CA PRO A 289 4.20 31.77 -5.51
C PRO A 289 3.87 30.44 -6.21
N ILE A 290 2.59 30.12 -6.39
CA ILE A 290 2.07 28.79 -6.78
C ILE A 290 1.61 28.78 -8.26
N PHE A 291 2.16 29.69 -9.07
CA PHE A 291 1.73 29.94 -10.44
C PHE A 291 1.90 28.70 -11.31
N ASN A 292 0.85 28.30 -12.03
CA ASN A 292 0.76 27.09 -12.85
C ASN A 292 1.07 25.77 -12.12
N ARG A 293 0.97 25.73 -10.78
CA ARG A 293 1.09 24.47 -10.07
C ARG A 293 -0.21 23.68 -10.22
N LYS A 294 -0.13 22.60 -11.00
CA LYS A 294 -1.19 21.61 -11.14
C LYS A 294 -0.94 20.53 -10.09
N ILE A 295 -1.91 20.27 -9.24
CA ILE A 295 -1.80 19.25 -8.20
C ILE A 295 -2.98 18.29 -8.33
N ILE A 296 -2.69 17.01 -8.17
CA ILE A 296 -3.65 15.95 -8.04
C ILE A 296 -3.20 15.05 -6.89
N ASN A 297 -4.14 14.61 -6.06
CA ASN A 297 -3.88 13.70 -4.97
C ASN A 297 -5.04 12.71 -4.84
N ILE A 298 -4.73 11.47 -4.45
CA ILE A 298 -5.68 10.40 -4.17
C ILE A 298 -5.18 9.61 -2.96
N GLU A 299 -6.06 9.36 -2.01
CA GLU A 299 -5.73 8.62 -0.79
C GLU A 299 -6.79 7.56 -0.52
N ASP A 300 -6.34 6.37 -0.12
CA ASP A 300 -7.22 5.35 0.41
C ASP A 300 -7.70 5.74 1.81
N LYS A 301 -8.99 5.53 2.12
CA LYS A 301 -9.54 5.84 3.44
C LYS A 301 -10.36 4.68 3.98
N THR A 302 -10.02 4.27 5.19
CA THR A 302 -10.91 3.43 6.00
C THR A 302 -12.07 4.26 6.53
N SER A 303 -13.19 3.60 6.89
CA SER A 303 -14.40 4.28 7.40
C SER A 303 -14.13 5.19 8.61
N ASN A 304 -13.16 4.82 9.46
CA ASN A 304 -12.77 5.56 10.66
C ASN A 304 -11.89 6.78 10.37
N GLU A 305 -11.25 6.84 9.19
CA GLU A 305 -10.33 7.92 8.78
C GLU A 305 -10.96 8.83 7.71
N PHE A 306 -12.22 8.57 7.37
CA PHE A 306 -12.94 9.28 6.33
C PHE A 306 -13.26 10.72 6.75
N THR A 307 -12.79 11.68 5.96
CA THR A 307 -12.98 13.12 6.21
C THR A 307 -13.77 13.83 5.11
N GLY A 308 -14.20 13.10 4.09
CA GLY A 308 -14.89 13.64 2.91
C GLY A 308 -13.98 14.40 1.96
N GLY A 309 -12.66 14.16 2.01
CA GLY A 309 -11.64 14.79 1.16
C GLY A 309 -10.88 15.94 1.80
N LYS A 310 -11.06 16.17 3.12
CA LYS A 310 -10.43 17.29 3.84
C LYS A 310 -8.93 17.08 3.99
N ASP A 311 -8.53 15.87 4.38
CA ASP A 311 -7.13 15.55 4.64
C ASP A 311 -6.32 15.49 3.35
N THR A 312 -6.88 14.84 2.32
CA THR A 312 -6.28 14.80 0.99
C THR A 312 -6.12 16.20 0.38
N HIS A 313 -7.09 17.11 0.60
CA HIS A 313 -6.99 18.51 0.18
C HIS A 313 -5.88 19.28 0.92
N LYS A 314 -5.74 19.09 2.24
CA LYS A 314 -4.65 19.71 3.02
C LYS A 314 -3.26 19.25 2.58
N LYS A 315 -3.14 18.00 2.11
CA LYS A 315 -1.89 17.39 1.69
C LYS A 315 -1.47 17.71 0.26
N MET A 316 -2.24 18.52 -0.50
CA MET A 316 -1.91 18.96 -1.87
C MET A 316 -0.56 19.70 -2.05
N ASN A 317 0.24 19.84 -1.01
CA ASN A 317 1.59 20.41 -1.12
C ASN A 317 2.66 19.39 -1.53
N SER A 318 2.38 18.08 -1.52
CA SER A 318 3.26 17.05 -2.07
C SER A 318 3.08 16.92 -3.58
N SER A 319 4.18 16.77 -4.32
CA SER A 319 4.17 16.67 -5.80
C SER A 319 4.01 15.24 -6.32
N GLU A 320 4.06 14.24 -5.45
CA GLU A 320 3.97 12.83 -5.84
C GLU A 320 2.53 12.36 -5.74
N THR A 321 1.98 11.95 -6.88
CA THR A 321 0.67 11.32 -6.93
C THR A 321 0.84 9.83 -6.72
N GLU A 322 0.24 9.31 -5.66
CA GLU A 322 0.29 7.88 -5.36
C GLU A 322 -0.66 7.06 -6.25
N THR A 323 -0.28 5.81 -6.51
CA THR A 323 -1.16 4.81 -7.11
C THR A 323 -1.57 3.82 -6.03
N LEU A 324 -2.87 3.68 -5.82
CA LEU A 324 -3.44 2.79 -4.81
C LEU A 324 -3.67 1.42 -5.42
N TYR A 325 -3.27 0.36 -4.72
CA TYR A 325 -3.51 -1.02 -5.11
C TYR A 325 -4.21 -1.79 -3.99
N TRP A 326 -5.23 -2.57 -4.34
CA TRP A 326 -5.90 -3.45 -3.40
C TRP A 326 -6.39 -4.73 -4.08
N PHE A 327 -6.76 -5.69 -3.25
CA PHE A 327 -7.31 -6.97 -3.67
C PHE A 327 -8.61 -7.21 -2.93
N ASP A 328 -9.66 -7.54 -3.67
CA ASP A 328 -10.96 -7.89 -3.11
C ASP A 328 -11.57 -9.08 -3.87
N LYS A 329 -12.05 -10.08 -3.13
CA LYS A 329 -12.80 -11.25 -3.65
C LYS A 329 -12.21 -11.92 -4.92
N GLY A 330 -10.88 -11.98 -5.05
CA GLY A 330 -10.22 -12.63 -6.19
C GLY A 330 -9.73 -11.67 -7.29
N THR A 331 -10.09 -10.39 -7.20
CA THR A 331 -9.81 -9.39 -8.23
C THR A 331 -8.81 -8.35 -7.72
N HIS A 332 -7.91 -7.92 -8.61
CA HIS A 332 -6.89 -6.90 -8.31
C HIS A 332 -7.33 -5.57 -8.89
N PHE A 333 -7.19 -4.52 -8.08
CA PHE A 333 -7.68 -3.20 -8.42
C PHE A 333 -6.60 -2.14 -8.25
N MET A 334 -6.66 -1.14 -9.11
CA MET A 334 -5.82 0.04 -9.07
C MET A 334 -6.67 1.30 -9.08
N ALA A 335 -6.31 2.30 -8.27
CA ALA A 335 -6.79 3.65 -8.38
C ALA A 335 -5.62 4.62 -8.56
N ARG A 336 -5.72 5.53 -9.53
CA ARG A 336 -4.64 6.46 -9.88
C ARG A 336 -5.21 7.84 -10.21
N GLY A 337 -4.54 8.87 -9.70
CA GLY A 337 -4.65 10.23 -10.19
C GLY A 337 -3.55 10.53 -11.21
N GLU A 338 -3.87 11.16 -12.32
CA GLU A 338 -2.88 11.71 -13.25
C GLU A 338 -3.35 13.03 -13.87
N ILE A 339 -2.39 13.86 -14.28
CA ILE A 339 -2.68 15.11 -15.00
C ILE A 339 -2.20 14.95 -16.42
N VAL A 340 -3.12 15.05 -17.37
CA VAL A 340 -2.83 14.90 -18.80
C VAL A 340 -3.14 16.19 -19.53
N THR A 341 -2.18 16.69 -20.30
CA THR A 341 -2.37 17.84 -21.18
C THR A 341 -2.69 17.33 -22.60
N GLN A 342 -3.87 17.64 -23.11
CA GLN A 342 -4.25 17.34 -24.50
C GLN A 342 -3.91 18.51 -25.45
N TYR A 343 -4.00 18.26 -26.76
CA TYR A 343 -3.84 19.28 -27.80
C TYR A 343 -4.65 20.55 -27.50
N PHE A 344 -4.04 21.72 -27.74
CA PHE A 344 -4.58 23.05 -27.44
C PHE A 344 -4.63 23.45 -25.94
N ILE A 345 -3.75 22.89 -25.11
CA ILE A 345 -3.56 23.29 -23.70
C ILE A 345 -4.83 23.03 -22.85
N ILE A 346 -5.43 21.87 -23.06
CA ILE A 346 -6.54 21.39 -22.23
C ILE A 346 -5.96 20.47 -21.17
N ASP A 347 -6.00 20.91 -19.91
CA ASP A 347 -5.53 20.10 -18.80
C ASP A 347 -6.67 19.26 -18.21
N ILE A 348 -6.38 17.98 -18.01
CA ILE A 348 -7.32 17.00 -17.49
C ILE A 348 -6.73 16.40 -16.22
N TRP A 349 -7.41 16.63 -15.09
CA TRP A 349 -7.21 15.90 -13.85
C TRP A 349 -8.01 14.62 -13.94
N ARG A 350 -7.33 13.51 -14.16
CA ARG A 350 -7.94 12.22 -14.41
C ARG A 350 -7.81 11.33 -13.18
N PHE A 351 -8.93 10.80 -12.71
CA PHE A 351 -9.01 9.77 -11.67
C PHE A 351 -9.54 8.50 -12.29
N ILE A 352 -8.82 7.40 -12.08
CA ILE A 352 -9.05 6.17 -12.81
C ILE A 352 -9.08 5.05 -11.81
N ILE A 353 -10.15 4.26 -11.85
CA ILE A 353 -10.29 3.04 -11.08
C ILE A 353 -10.49 1.91 -12.07
N GLN A 354 -9.64 0.88 -11.99
CA GLN A 354 -9.67 -0.24 -12.93
C GLN A 354 -9.29 -1.55 -12.28
N GLU A 355 -9.79 -2.63 -12.86
CA GLU A 355 -9.30 -3.99 -12.63
C GLU A 355 -8.03 -4.24 -13.46
N PHE A 356 -7.06 -4.97 -12.89
CA PHE A 356 -5.83 -5.34 -13.57
C PHE A 356 -5.40 -6.77 -13.24
N ASP A 357 -4.50 -7.34 -14.03
CA ASP A 357 -3.84 -8.60 -13.70
C ASP A 357 -2.35 -8.33 -13.37
N PRO A 358 -1.88 -8.59 -12.15
CA PRO A 358 -0.50 -8.36 -11.75
C PRO A 358 0.50 -9.32 -12.41
N LEU A 359 0.04 -10.39 -13.06
CA LEU A 359 0.87 -11.37 -13.75
C LEU A 359 1.01 -11.08 -15.24
N THR A 360 0.18 -10.19 -15.78
CA THR A 360 0.33 -9.73 -17.15
C THR A 360 1.54 -8.78 -17.19
N GLU A 361 2.69 -9.30 -17.64
CA GLU A 361 3.85 -8.46 -17.96
C GLU A 361 3.52 -7.70 -19.26
N GLU A 362 3.27 -6.40 -19.16
CA GLU A 362 3.25 -5.52 -20.34
C GLU A 362 4.53 -4.67 -20.31
N ASP A 363 5.36 -4.84 -21.35
CA ASP A 363 6.65 -4.17 -21.57
C ASP A 363 6.51 -2.67 -21.90
#